data_AF-A0A950AYZ0-F1
#
_entry.id   AF-A0A950AYZ0-F1
#
_cell.length_a   1.000
_cell.length_b   1.000
_cell.length_c   1.000
_cell.angle_alpha   90.00
_cell.angle_beta   90.00
_cell.angle_gamma   90.00
#
_symmetry.space_group_name_H-M   'P 1'
#
loop_
_entity.id
_entity.type
_entity.pdbx_description
1 polymer ?
#
loop_
_entity_poly.entity_id
_entity_poly.type
_entity_poly.pdbx_seq_one_letter_code
_entity_poly.pdbx_strand_id
1 'polypeptide(L)'
;MPKRLWIAVLSLWPGLAQVWSGQDVLGMILAVLFASTLSLALVARFIWTESFAPGWPEFFAALAVCNWVASFGYTLWWIWLCHPERHRAEIDRLYREATESYLRGRWNESRRHLERILAMDETDADALMQLGTLFARTEQPALARRAFRQCLELEGGAKWRWEINQALARLGDGQSS
;
A
#
# COMPACT_ATOMS: atom_id res chain seq x y z
N MET A 1 -21.87 0.62 -1.48
CA MET A 1 -22.14 1.16 -2.84
C MET A 1 -20.94 2.01 -3.27
N PRO A 2 -20.43 2.08 -4.52
CA PRO A 2 -20.44 1.20 -5.69
C PRO A 2 -18.99 0.77 -6.08
N LYS A 3 -18.09 0.54 -5.11
CA LYS A 3 -16.65 0.29 -5.38
C LYS A 3 -16.38 -0.92 -6.28
N ARG A 4 -17.15 -2.00 -6.13
CA ARG A 4 -16.95 -3.26 -6.88
C ARG A 4 -17.23 -3.12 -8.38
N LEU A 5 -18.28 -2.39 -8.75
CA LEU A 5 -18.63 -2.12 -10.16
C LEU A 5 -17.63 -1.14 -10.79
N TRP A 6 -17.16 -0.15 -10.01
CA TRP A 6 -16.12 0.76 -10.46
C TRP A 6 -14.76 0.07 -10.67
N ILE A 7 -14.40 -0.87 -9.80
CA ILE A 7 -13.21 -1.73 -9.98
C ILE A 7 -13.35 -2.59 -11.25
N ALA A 8 -14.54 -3.13 -11.55
CA ALA A 8 -14.78 -3.88 -12.77
C ALA A 8 -14.73 -3.02 -14.04
N VAL A 9 -15.24 -1.78 -13.99
CA VAL A 9 -15.13 -0.80 -15.08
C VAL A 9 -13.68 -0.34 -15.27
N LEU A 10 -12.90 -0.24 -14.19
CA LEU A 10 -11.47 0.07 -14.23
C LEU A 10 -10.61 -1.09 -14.74
N SER A 11 -11.05 -2.35 -14.54
CA SER A 11 -10.41 -3.54 -15.12
C SER A 11 -10.58 -3.64 -16.64
N LEU A 12 -11.38 -2.77 -17.26
CA LEU A 12 -11.45 -2.66 -18.72
C LEU A 12 -10.12 -2.15 -19.32
N TRP A 13 -9.30 -1.45 -18.50
CA TRP A 13 -7.95 -1.03 -18.87
C TRP A 13 -6.92 -1.67 -17.92
N PRO A 14 -6.18 -2.70 -18.36
CA PRO A 14 -5.16 -3.33 -17.53
C PRO A 14 -4.08 -2.29 -17.15
N GLY A 15 -3.89 -2.10 -15.84
CA GLY A 15 -2.90 -1.16 -15.26
C GLY A 15 -3.49 -0.01 -14.45
N LEU A 16 -4.71 0.45 -14.75
CA LEU A 16 -5.27 1.64 -14.07
C LEU A 16 -5.68 1.35 -12.61
N ALA A 17 -6.17 0.14 -12.35
CA ALA A 17 -6.51 -0.31 -10.99
C ALA A 17 -5.27 -0.45 -10.07
N GLN A 18 -4.08 -0.65 -10.65
CA GLN A 18 -2.86 -0.93 -9.91
C GLN A 18 -2.13 0.36 -9.48
N VAL A 19 -2.19 1.41 -10.32
CA VAL A 19 -1.74 2.77 -9.98
C VAL A 19 -2.56 3.33 -8.80
N TRP A 20 -3.87 3.09 -8.77
CA TRP A 20 -4.72 3.54 -7.67
C TRP A 20 -4.51 2.78 -6.35
N SER A 21 -3.77 1.66 -6.37
CA SER A 21 -3.48 0.82 -5.21
C SER A 21 -2.08 1.05 -4.60
N GLY A 22 -1.32 2.05 -5.07
CA GLY A 22 -0.02 2.42 -4.50
C GLY A 22 1.17 1.57 -4.99
N GLN A 23 1.06 0.87 -6.11
CA GLN A 23 2.18 0.22 -6.80
C GLN A 23 2.34 0.77 -8.22
N ASP A 24 2.83 2.01 -8.31
CA ASP A 24 2.85 2.82 -9.54
C ASP A 24 3.70 2.19 -10.67
N VAL A 25 4.84 1.59 -10.32
CA VAL A 25 5.81 1.09 -11.31
C VAL A 25 5.30 -0.15 -12.05
N LEU A 26 4.65 -1.06 -11.34
CA LEU A 26 4.18 -2.34 -11.91
C LEU A 26 2.93 -2.11 -12.77
N GLY A 27 2.04 -1.20 -12.34
CA GLY A 27 0.90 -0.73 -13.14
C GLY A 27 1.33 -0.02 -14.43
N MET A 28 2.39 0.81 -14.37
CA MET A 28 2.96 1.45 -15.55
C MET A 28 3.56 0.44 -16.53
N ILE A 29 4.33 -0.54 -16.05
CA ILE A 29 4.94 -1.56 -16.92
C ILE A 29 3.85 -2.35 -17.66
N LEU A 30 2.78 -2.76 -16.96
CA LEU A 30 1.67 -3.48 -17.59
C LEU A 30 0.92 -2.62 -18.63
N ALA A 31 0.66 -1.35 -18.32
CA ALA A 31 -0.02 -0.43 -19.21
C ALA A 31 0.81 -0.17 -20.50
N VAL A 32 2.12 0.00 -20.36
CA VAL A 32 3.04 0.19 -21.49
C VAL A 32 3.11 -1.05 -22.36
N LEU A 33 3.18 -2.25 -21.75
CA LEU A 33 3.17 -3.51 -22.50
C LEU A 33 1.86 -3.72 -23.26
N PHE A 34 0.71 -3.43 -22.64
CA PHE A 34 -0.59 -3.50 -23.30
C PHE A 34 -0.70 -2.51 -24.47
N ALA A 35 -0.36 -1.24 -24.24
CA ALA A 35 -0.38 -0.21 -25.28
C ALA A 35 0.55 -0.55 -26.45
N SER A 36 1.73 -1.09 -26.16
CA SER A 36 2.71 -1.51 -27.17
C SER A 36 2.18 -2.68 -28.01
N THR A 37 1.57 -3.68 -27.36
CA THR A 37 1.03 -4.87 -28.04
C THR A 37 -0.17 -4.51 -28.90
N LEU A 38 -1.07 -3.66 -28.41
CA LEU A 38 -2.24 -3.18 -29.14
C LEU A 38 -1.83 -2.32 -30.35
N SER A 39 -0.85 -1.43 -30.17
CA SER A 39 -0.33 -0.59 -31.26
C SER A 39 0.33 -1.43 -32.35
N LEU A 40 1.12 -2.44 -31.96
CA LEU A 40 1.76 -3.35 -32.92
C LEU A 40 0.72 -4.18 -33.70
N ALA A 41 -0.33 -4.65 -33.04
CA ALA A 41 -1.42 -5.40 -33.68
C ALA A 41 -2.20 -4.55 -34.70
N LEU A 42 -2.45 -3.28 -34.38
CA LEU A 42 -3.11 -2.34 -35.30
C LEU A 42 -2.24 -2.03 -36.52
N VAL A 43 -0.94 -1.79 -36.32
CA VAL A 43 0.01 -1.52 -37.42
C VAL A 43 0.17 -2.76 -38.31
N ALA A 44 0.31 -3.95 -37.73
CA ALA A 44 0.43 -5.19 -38.48
C ALA A 44 -0.83 -5.50 -39.30
N ARG A 45 -2.02 -5.15 -38.79
CA ARG A 45 -3.30 -5.44 -39.46
C ARG A 45 -3.74 -4.39 -40.48
N PHE A 46 -3.39 -3.12 -40.29
CA PHE A 46 -3.87 -2.02 -41.15
C PHE A 46 -2.81 -1.36 -42.03
N ILE A 47 -1.52 -1.44 -41.66
CA ILE A 47 -0.44 -0.72 -42.37
C ILE A 47 0.45 -1.66 -43.18
N TRP A 48 0.76 -2.87 -42.69
CA TRP A 48 1.61 -3.86 -43.39
C TRP A 48 0.82 -5.10 -43.83
N THR A 49 -0.24 -4.89 -44.60
CA THR A 49 -1.09 -5.97 -45.13
C THR A 49 -0.42 -6.78 -46.26
N GLU A 50 0.57 -6.23 -46.95
CA GLU A 50 1.23 -6.88 -48.10
C GLU A 50 2.60 -7.50 -47.80
N SER A 51 3.18 -7.24 -46.62
CA SER A 51 4.54 -7.69 -46.29
C SER A 51 4.61 -9.04 -45.55
N PHE A 52 3.47 -9.60 -45.11
CA PHE A 52 3.43 -10.84 -44.34
C PHE A 52 2.61 -11.93 -45.03
N ALA A 53 3.13 -13.16 -45.01
CA ALA A 53 2.45 -14.35 -45.51
C ALA A 53 1.13 -14.63 -44.75
N PRO A 54 0.10 -15.18 -45.42
CA PRO A 54 -1.17 -15.49 -44.78
C PRO A 54 -0.98 -16.45 -43.59
N GLY A 55 -1.52 -16.07 -42.42
CA GLY A 55 -1.44 -16.85 -41.16
C GLY A 55 -0.62 -16.23 -40.02
N TRP A 56 0.39 -15.42 -40.34
CA TRP A 56 1.14 -14.64 -39.33
C TRP A 56 0.30 -13.65 -38.50
N PRO A 57 -0.69 -12.92 -39.05
CA PRO A 57 -1.52 -12.03 -38.24
C PRO A 57 -2.38 -12.76 -37.20
N GLU A 58 -2.78 -14.01 -37.47
CA GLU A 58 -3.52 -14.84 -36.50
C GLU A 58 -2.62 -15.30 -35.35
N PHE A 59 -1.36 -15.62 -35.63
CA PHE A 59 -0.36 -15.94 -34.60
C PHE A 59 -0.11 -14.76 -33.65
N PHE A 60 0.07 -13.55 -34.19
CA PHE A 60 0.25 -12.34 -33.36
C PHE A 60 -1.01 -12.00 -32.55
N ALA A 61 -2.20 -12.19 -33.13
CA ALA A 61 -3.46 -12.01 -32.41
C ALA A 61 -3.61 -13.02 -31.26
N ALA A 62 -3.28 -14.30 -31.49
CA ALA A 62 -3.31 -15.33 -30.46
C ALA A 62 -2.31 -15.03 -29.33
N LEU A 63 -1.11 -14.56 -29.65
CA LEU A 63 -0.11 -14.16 -28.66
C LEU A 63 -0.58 -12.97 -27.81
N ALA A 64 -1.23 -11.98 -28.44
CA ALA A 64 -1.81 -10.84 -27.73
C ALA A 64 -2.94 -11.27 -26.78
N VAL A 65 -3.83 -12.18 -27.21
CA VAL A 65 -4.91 -12.72 -26.36
C VAL A 65 -4.33 -13.56 -25.21
N CYS A 66 -3.32 -14.39 -25.45
CA CYS A 66 -2.64 -15.14 -24.39
C CYS A 66 -1.99 -14.23 -23.35
N ASN A 67 -1.30 -13.18 -23.80
CA ASN A 67 -0.71 -12.18 -22.89
C ASN A 67 -1.80 -11.44 -22.08
N TRP A 68 -2.96 -11.17 -22.70
CA TRP A 68 -4.10 -10.55 -22.04
C TRP A 68 -4.72 -11.46 -20.97
N VAL A 69 -4.95 -12.73 -21.30
CA VAL A 69 -5.48 -13.73 -20.34
C VAL A 69 -4.51 -13.98 -19.20
N ALA A 70 -3.19 -14.05 -19.48
CA ALA A 70 -2.17 -14.20 -18.44
C ALA A 70 -2.13 -12.98 -17.51
N SER A 71 -2.20 -11.77 -18.07
CA SER A 71 -2.27 -10.52 -17.28
C SER A 71 -3.53 -10.46 -16.43
N PHE A 72 -4.70 -10.78 -17.01
CA PHE A 72 -5.98 -10.79 -16.30
C PHE A 72 -6.02 -11.86 -15.20
N GLY A 73 -5.48 -13.04 -15.48
CA GLY A 73 -5.33 -14.13 -14.52
C GLY A 73 -4.39 -13.76 -13.37
N TYR A 74 -3.26 -13.09 -13.67
CA TYR A 74 -2.33 -12.59 -12.67
C TYR A 74 -2.96 -11.49 -11.80
N THR A 75 -3.69 -10.55 -12.39
CA THR A 75 -4.42 -9.51 -11.64
C THR A 75 -5.51 -10.12 -10.76
N LEU A 76 -6.28 -11.09 -11.27
CA LEU A 76 -7.29 -11.79 -10.48
C LEU A 76 -6.66 -12.61 -9.35
N TRP A 77 -5.58 -13.32 -9.64
CA TRP A 77 -4.79 -14.07 -8.65
C TRP A 77 -4.23 -13.14 -7.57
N TRP A 78 -3.70 -11.97 -7.94
CA TRP A 78 -3.16 -11.00 -6.99
C TRP A 78 -4.26 -10.38 -6.11
N ILE A 79 -5.41 -10.01 -6.71
CA ILE A 79 -6.59 -9.52 -6.00
C ILE A 79 -7.13 -10.57 -5.02
N TRP A 80 -7.18 -11.84 -5.44
CA TRP A 80 -7.76 -12.91 -4.62
C TRP A 80 -6.79 -13.52 -3.59
N LEU A 81 -5.51 -13.65 -3.93
CA LEU A 81 -4.54 -14.43 -3.16
C LEU A 81 -3.54 -13.57 -2.37
N CYS A 82 -3.17 -12.39 -2.88
CA CYS A 82 -2.24 -11.47 -2.20
C CYS A 82 -2.95 -10.34 -1.43
N HIS A 83 -4.25 -10.50 -1.17
CA HIS A 83 -5.18 -9.53 -0.60
C HIS A 83 -4.59 -8.63 0.53
N PRO A 84 -4.15 -7.39 0.21
CA PRO A 84 -3.76 -6.39 1.22
C PRO A 84 -4.93 -5.94 2.12
N GLU A 85 -6.17 -6.30 1.77
CA GLU A 85 -7.39 -6.03 2.55
C GLU A 85 -7.46 -6.82 3.87
N ARG A 86 -6.96 -8.06 3.91
CA ARG A 86 -6.97 -8.84 5.17
C ARG A 86 -6.05 -8.24 6.22
N HIS A 87 -4.89 -7.74 5.78
CA HIS A 87 -3.96 -7.04 6.68
C HIS A 87 -4.54 -5.71 7.15
N ARG A 88 -5.17 -4.92 6.27
CA ARG A 88 -5.87 -3.68 6.69
C ARG A 88 -6.96 -3.92 7.71
N ALA A 89 -7.84 -4.91 7.50
CA ALA A 89 -8.92 -5.20 8.44
C ALA A 89 -8.41 -5.67 9.81
N GLU A 90 -7.32 -6.45 9.83
CA GLU A 90 -6.69 -6.87 11.09
C GLU A 90 -5.94 -5.71 11.76
N ILE A 91 -5.25 -4.84 11.01
CA ILE A 91 -4.62 -3.63 11.53
C ILE A 91 -5.67 -2.70 12.16
N ASP A 92 -6.79 -2.43 11.47
CA ASP A 92 -7.90 -1.62 11.99
C ASP A 92 -8.48 -2.20 13.28
N ARG A 93 -8.59 -3.53 13.34
CA ARG A 93 -9.05 -4.22 14.55
C ARG A 93 -8.03 -4.06 15.69
N LEU A 94 -6.74 -4.26 15.41
CA LEU A 94 -5.67 -4.08 16.39
C LEU A 94 -5.61 -2.63 16.90
N TYR A 95 -5.87 -1.64 16.05
CA TYR A 95 -5.95 -0.23 16.47
C TYR A 95 -7.08 0.01 17.46
N ARG A 96 -8.26 -0.58 17.22
CA ARG A 96 -9.39 -0.49 18.15
C ARG A 96 -9.06 -1.16 19.47
N GLU A 97 -8.52 -2.37 19.44
CA GLU A 97 -8.09 -3.10 20.65
C GLU A 97 -7.01 -2.34 21.42
N ALA A 98 -6.03 -1.75 20.73
CA ALA A 98 -4.99 -0.92 21.32
C ALA A 98 -5.55 0.32 22.01
N THR A 99 -6.48 1.01 21.36
CA THR A 99 -7.13 2.23 21.87
C THR A 99 -8.02 1.90 23.08
N GLU A 100 -8.79 0.82 23.00
CA GLU A 100 -9.63 0.38 24.11
C GLU A 100 -8.79 0.01 25.34
N SER A 101 -7.70 -0.74 25.15
CA SER A 101 -6.78 -1.08 26.23
C SER A 101 -6.06 0.15 26.78
N TYR A 102 -5.74 1.15 25.95
CA TYR A 102 -5.20 2.44 26.39
C TYR A 102 -6.18 3.18 27.30
N LEU A 103 -7.45 3.28 26.90
CA LEU A 103 -8.50 3.97 27.67
C LEU A 103 -8.79 3.27 29.00
N ARG A 104 -8.66 1.94 29.04
CA ARG A 104 -8.80 1.13 30.25
C ARG A 104 -7.54 1.13 31.15
N GLY A 105 -6.49 1.86 30.77
CA GLY A 105 -5.23 1.94 31.53
C GLY A 105 -4.35 0.69 31.42
N ARG A 106 -4.66 -0.24 30.51
CA ARG A 106 -3.88 -1.46 30.28
C ARG A 106 -2.76 -1.18 29.27
N TRP A 107 -1.74 -0.45 29.74
CA TRP A 107 -0.63 0.03 28.91
C TRP A 107 0.12 -1.10 28.19
N ASN A 108 0.38 -2.21 28.87
CA ASN A 108 1.11 -3.34 28.29
C ASN A 108 0.35 -4.02 27.15
N GLU A 109 -0.98 -4.16 27.27
CA GLU A 109 -1.80 -4.72 26.20
C GLU A 109 -1.85 -3.77 25.00
N SER A 110 -2.09 -2.47 25.26
CA SER A 110 -2.06 -1.43 24.22
C SER A 110 -0.75 -1.45 23.44
N ARG A 111 0.39 -1.52 24.17
CA ARG A 111 1.72 -1.66 23.58
C ARG A 111 1.83 -2.89 22.67
N ARG A 112 1.39 -4.05 23.16
CA ARG A 112 1.47 -5.31 22.41
C ARG A 112 0.65 -5.27 21.12
N HIS A 113 -0.52 -4.65 21.13
CA HIS A 113 -1.33 -4.46 19.93
C HIS A 113 -0.64 -3.52 18.93
N LEU A 114 -0.07 -2.40 19.40
CA LEU A 114 0.69 -1.47 18.55
C LEU A 114 1.95 -2.09 17.95
N GLU A 115 2.72 -2.85 18.73
CA GLU A 115 3.89 -3.58 18.22
C GLU A 115 3.50 -4.62 17.17
N ARG A 116 2.31 -5.24 17.30
CA ARG A 116 1.80 -6.18 16.30
C ARG A 116 1.38 -5.50 15.00
N ILE A 117 0.85 -4.26 15.08
CA ILE A 117 0.58 -3.45 13.88
C ILE A 117 1.90 -3.16 13.17
N LEU A 118 2.93 -2.72 13.90
CA LEU A 118 4.24 -2.44 13.33
C LEU A 118 4.93 -3.69 12.77
N ALA A 119 4.65 -4.88 13.29
CA ALA A 119 5.13 -6.13 12.70
C ALA A 119 4.42 -6.50 11.38
N MET A 120 3.23 -5.95 11.12
CA MET A 120 2.50 -6.11 9.85
C MET A 120 2.82 -4.99 8.86
N ASP A 121 2.98 -3.76 9.36
CA ASP A 121 3.32 -2.56 8.61
C ASP A 121 4.34 -1.73 9.41
N GLU A 122 5.62 -1.96 9.13
CA GLU A 122 6.73 -1.25 9.79
C GLU A 122 6.74 0.26 9.46
N THR A 123 6.02 0.67 8.42
CA THR A 123 5.96 2.05 7.93
C THR A 123 4.73 2.83 8.41
N ASP A 124 3.97 2.25 9.34
CA ASP A 124 2.80 2.90 9.90
C ASP A 124 3.18 4.00 10.93
N ALA A 125 3.18 5.25 10.44
CA ALA A 125 3.48 6.42 11.24
C ALA A 125 2.47 6.67 12.37
N ASP A 126 1.20 6.31 12.19
CA ASP A 126 0.16 6.47 13.22
C ASP A 126 0.44 5.52 14.41
N ALA A 127 0.87 4.28 14.13
CA ALA A 127 1.22 3.30 15.15
C ALA A 127 2.46 3.75 15.95
N LEU A 128 3.49 4.26 15.29
CA LEU A 128 4.69 4.81 15.95
C LEU A 128 4.36 6.05 16.80
N MET A 129 3.46 6.92 16.34
CA MET A 129 3.01 8.08 17.11
C MET A 129 2.28 7.66 18.39
N GLN A 130 1.38 6.69 18.29
CA GLN A 130 0.65 6.14 19.45
C GLN A 130 1.60 5.42 20.42
N LEU A 131 2.58 4.66 19.90
CA LEU A 131 3.59 3.98 20.71
C LEU A 131 4.49 4.97 21.45
N GLY A 132 4.94 6.03 20.77
CA GLY A 132 5.71 7.12 21.39
C GLY A 132 4.93 7.83 22.51
N THR A 133 3.64 8.10 22.27
CA THR A 133 2.74 8.71 23.26
C THR A 133 2.53 7.79 24.47
N LEU A 134 2.39 6.48 24.23
CA LEU A 134 2.30 5.48 25.29
C LEU A 134 3.57 5.45 26.14
N PHE A 135 4.75 5.42 25.53
CA PHE A 135 6.03 5.45 26.25
C PHE A 135 6.25 6.73 27.04
N ALA A 136 5.83 7.88 26.50
CA ALA A 136 5.87 9.15 27.22
C ALA A 136 4.99 9.11 28.47
N ARG A 137 3.83 8.44 28.39
CA ARG A 137 2.91 8.29 29.52
C ARG A 137 3.36 7.27 30.57
N THR A 138 4.09 6.23 30.16
CA THR A 138 4.64 5.21 31.05
C THR A 138 6.04 5.56 31.56
N GLU A 139 6.41 6.84 31.55
CA GLU A 139 7.69 7.38 32.04
C GLU A 139 8.94 6.72 31.43
N GLN A 140 8.87 6.33 30.15
CA GLN A 140 9.99 5.77 29.39
C GLN A 140 10.47 6.75 28.30
N PRO A 141 11.10 7.88 28.69
CA PRO A 141 11.39 9.00 27.78
C PRO A 141 12.42 8.65 26.69
N ALA A 142 13.28 7.65 26.93
CA ALA A 142 14.25 7.18 25.93
C ALA A 142 13.56 6.45 24.77
N LEU A 143 12.63 5.55 25.08
CA LEU A 143 11.86 4.80 24.07
C LEU A 143 10.88 5.72 23.33
N ALA A 144 10.24 6.64 24.05
CA ALA A 144 9.37 7.65 23.44
C ALA A 144 10.10 8.47 22.37
N ARG A 145 11.30 8.98 22.70
CA ARG A 145 12.14 9.73 21.76
C ARG A 145 12.50 8.92 20.51
N ARG A 146 12.82 7.64 20.66
CA ARG A 146 13.15 6.77 19.54
C ARG A 146 11.95 6.57 18.61
N ALA A 147 10.78 6.23 19.16
CA ALA A 147 9.55 6.03 18.38
C ALA A 147 9.13 7.30 17.62
N PHE A 148 9.22 8.47 18.28
CA PHE A 148 8.94 9.75 17.67
C PHE A 148 9.89 10.12 16.52
N ARG A 149 11.19 9.86 16.67
CA ARG A 149 12.17 10.07 15.58
C ARG A 149 11.87 9.16 14.38
N GLN A 150 11.60 7.89 14.64
CA GLN A 150 11.22 6.95 13.58
C GLN A 150 9.94 7.40 12.86
N CYS A 151 8.94 7.91 13.60
CA CYS A 151 7.74 8.46 13.00
C CYS A 151 8.07 9.63 12.05
N LEU A 152 8.92 10.58 12.45
CA LEU A 152 9.31 11.73 11.63
C LEU A 152 10.09 11.39 10.34
N GLU A 153 10.74 10.24 10.30
CA GLU A 153 11.45 9.73 9.12
C GLU A 153 10.49 9.19 8.05
N LEU A 154 9.26 8.82 8.44
CA LEU A 154 8.24 8.28 7.54
C LEU A 154 7.42 9.39 6.88
N GLU A 155 6.96 9.17 5.65
CA GLU A 155 6.12 10.13 4.93
C GLU A 155 4.83 10.47 5.70
N GLY A 156 4.20 9.47 6.32
CA GLY A 156 3.01 9.65 7.16
C GLY A 156 3.26 10.46 8.43
N GLY A 157 4.51 10.57 8.89
CA GLY A 157 4.90 11.30 10.09
C GLY A 157 4.87 12.81 9.94
N ALA A 158 4.85 13.33 8.70
CA ALA A 158 4.77 14.77 8.45
C ALA A 158 3.51 15.40 9.09
N LYS A 159 2.40 14.64 9.13
CA LYS A 159 1.15 15.04 9.80
C LYS A 159 1.34 15.27 11.30
N TRP A 160 2.15 14.44 11.95
CA TRP A 160 2.39 14.47 13.40
C TRP A 160 3.59 15.31 13.80
N ARG A 161 4.22 16.01 12.85
CA ARG A 161 5.48 16.72 13.09
C ARG A 161 5.36 17.76 14.19
N TRP A 162 4.24 18.48 14.25
CA TRP A 162 4.02 19.49 15.27
C TRP A 162 3.86 18.87 16.66
N GLU A 163 3.01 17.85 16.81
CA GLU A 163 2.78 17.14 18.07
C GLU A 163 4.05 16.46 18.57
N ILE A 164 4.80 15.81 17.68
CA ILE A 164 6.04 15.13 18.00
C ILE A 164 7.09 16.13 18.49
N ASN A 165 7.28 17.25 17.79
CA ASN A 165 8.25 18.26 18.20
C ASN A 165 7.90 18.84 19.59
N GLN A 166 6.60 19.07 19.85
CA GLN A 166 6.16 19.53 21.17
C GLN A 166 6.41 18.48 22.27
N ALA A 167 6.14 17.21 21.98
CA ALA A 167 6.39 16.11 22.92
C ALA A 167 7.89 15.94 23.20
N LEU A 168 8.73 16.01 22.15
CA LEU A 168 10.18 15.93 22.26
C LEU A 168 10.76 17.08 23.08
N ALA A 169 10.25 18.31 22.91
CA ALA A 169 10.67 19.46 23.72
C ALA A 169 10.40 19.21 25.22
N ARG A 170 9.17 18.80 25.57
CA ARG A 170 8.80 18.47 26.97
C ARG A 170 9.68 17.37 27.57
N LEU A 171 10.06 16.36 26.77
CA LEU A 171 10.94 15.27 27.20
C LEU A 171 12.41 15.71 27.34
N GLY A 172 12.83 16.76 26.63
CA GLY A 172 14.16 17.36 26.73
C GLY A 172 14.33 18.19 27.99
N ASP A 173 13.33 18.98 28.35
CA ASP A 173 13.34 19.86 29.52
C ASP A 173 13.40 19.08 30.85
N GLY A 174 12.90 17.84 30.87
CA GLY A 174 12.92 16.96 32.05
C GLY A 174 14.27 16.28 32.36
N GLN A 175 15.30 16.44 31.53
CA GLN A 175 16.65 15.92 31.81
C GLN A 175 17.60 16.94 32.47
N SER A 176 17.18 18.20 32.58
CA SER A 176 17.97 19.29 33.16
C SER A 176 17.64 19.60 34.63
N SER A 177 17.05 18.67 35.37
CA SER A 177 16.75 18.79 36.81
C SER A 177 17.19 17.53 37.55
#